data_AF-E3CTU6-F1
#
_entry.id   AF-E3CTU6-F1
#
_cell.length_a   1.000
_cell.length_b   1.000
_cell.length_c   1.000
_cell.angle_alpha   90.00
_cell.angle_beta   90.00
_cell.angle_gamma   90.00
#
_symmetry.space_group_name_H-M   'P 1'
#
loop_
_entity.id
_entity.type
_entity.pdbx_description
1 polymer ?
#
loop_
_entity_poly.entity_id
_entity_poly.type
_entity_poly.pdbx_seq_one_letter_code
_entity_poly.pdbx_strand_id
1 'polypeptide(L)'
;CPSKCQCLGGEANSRALCVDAALEDVPIQLNPETKYINLTVNRIRTLEFSLPFYMKLEILDLSQNIIETLGSKNFEYQSELRTLNLSRNLVSSLHKHAFKGLTNLLLLDLSFNRIETVHPTALSDLASLVELDLTNNNIVSLEDNCFKGMNTLEVLVFRNNRLLDVPASNLWHLHALKSLDMSLNLVEFVRNDSFEGLKELLALSVQGNVMSELDLSAFEGLISLKHLDLSDNNLTMVPTQQLSKLSNLTYLNLGGNRFSQLPAVAFLNLFHLRELHLSRLDFLQRIDSRAFVDNTHLQTLHLNNNPQLSDIPMRLFQGNPNILEVYMQSNSLQTLYSAQFPVDQLQKLYLGDNPLQCNCSLLWLWRLVTGNFEGVDPGMEHAAGGAVAALAKEADDEELADEATAVASTDDGVAALAAYIAEQHIVNALHTTEPSAYELATSSSNRNSGILRMDRQQIGCDIWRDKVRTRRKLLTMSEGEITCPAH
;
A
#
# COMPACT_ATOMS: atom_id res chain seq x y z
N CYS A 1 -24.93 -29.85 -20.87
CA CYS A 1 -23.90 -28.82 -21.00
C CYS A 1 -24.15 -28.03 -22.29
N PRO A 2 -24.23 -26.69 -22.26
CA PRO A 2 -24.31 -25.85 -23.46
C PRO A 2 -23.09 -26.05 -24.37
N SER A 3 -23.26 -25.90 -25.68
CA SER A 3 -22.24 -26.24 -26.69
C SER A 3 -20.96 -25.41 -26.61
N LYS A 4 -21.04 -24.18 -26.08
CA LYS A 4 -19.89 -23.29 -25.87
C LYS A 4 -19.32 -23.33 -24.44
N CYS A 5 -19.83 -24.22 -23.60
CA CYS A 5 -19.38 -24.38 -22.22
C CYS A 5 -18.57 -25.67 -22.07
N GLN A 6 -17.55 -25.63 -21.22
CA GLN A 6 -16.86 -26.80 -20.71
C GLN A 6 -17.44 -27.17 -19.35
N CYS A 7 -18.21 -28.26 -19.31
CA CYS A 7 -18.72 -28.81 -18.05
C CYS A 7 -17.84 -29.99 -17.62
N LEU A 8 -17.18 -29.85 -16.49
CA LEU A 8 -16.33 -30.87 -15.88
C LEU A 8 -17.15 -31.54 -14.77
N GLY A 9 -17.26 -32.86 -14.78
CA GLY A 9 -18.22 -33.59 -13.93
C GLY A 9 -17.68 -34.84 -13.25
N GLY A 10 -17.95 -34.90 -11.93
CA GLY A 10 -17.95 -35.99 -10.96
C GLY A 10 -18.69 -35.50 -9.69
N GLU A 11 -19.28 -36.38 -8.87
CA GLU A 11 -20.25 -35.99 -7.79
C GLU A 11 -19.76 -34.90 -6.82
N ALA A 12 -18.44 -34.80 -6.56
CA ALA A 12 -17.89 -33.81 -5.63
C ALA A 12 -17.42 -32.49 -6.28
N ASN A 13 -17.10 -32.49 -7.58
CA ASN A 13 -16.33 -31.42 -8.25
C ASN A 13 -16.99 -30.92 -9.54
N SER A 14 -18.31 -30.85 -9.59
CA SER A 14 -19.03 -30.37 -10.79
C SER A 14 -18.75 -28.88 -11.02
N ARG A 15 -18.10 -28.55 -12.15
CA ARG A 15 -17.74 -27.19 -12.57
C ARG A 15 -18.28 -26.91 -13.98
N ALA A 16 -18.75 -25.70 -14.22
CA ALA A 16 -19.13 -25.21 -15.54
C ALA A 16 -18.33 -23.96 -15.90
N LEU A 17 -17.62 -24.01 -17.02
CA LEU A 17 -16.82 -22.90 -17.56
C LEU A 17 -17.45 -22.46 -18.88
N CYS A 18 -18.02 -21.26 -18.93
CA CYS A 18 -18.61 -20.69 -20.13
C CYS A 18 -18.02 -19.30 -20.41
N VAL A 19 -16.70 -19.20 -20.44
CA VAL A 19 -15.98 -17.94 -20.70
C VAL A 19 -16.14 -17.55 -22.18
N ASP A 20 -16.47 -16.29 -22.46
CA ASP A 20 -16.61 -15.75 -23.82
C ASP A 20 -17.52 -16.59 -24.75
N ALA A 21 -18.62 -17.09 -24.17
CA ALA A 21 -19.60 -17.88 -24.89
C ALA A 21 -20.65 -17.00 -25.62
N ALA A 22 -20.59 -15.68 -25.45
CA ALA A 22 -21.57 -14.70 -25.89
C ALA A 22 -22.99 -14.98 -25.36
N LEU A 23 -23.08 -15.41 -24.08
CA LEU A 23 -24.34 -15.67 -23.39
C LEU A 23 -25.02 -14.35 -23.00
N GLU A 24 -26.33 -14.26 -23.22
CA GLU A 24 -27.15 -13.11 -22.81
C GLU A 24 -27.89 -13.35 -21.48
N ASP A 25 -28.02 -14.62 -21.10
CA ASP A 25 -28.64 -15.09 -19.86
C ASP A 25 -27.80 -16.21 -19.26
N VAL A 26 -27.92 -16.42 -17.95
CA VAL A 26 -27.35 -17.59 -17.28
C VAL A 26 -28.06 -18.85 -17.82
N PRO A 27 -27.33 -19.82 -18.40
CA PRO A 27 -27.94 -21.00 -18.99
C PRO A 27 -28.59 -21.86 -17.90
N ILE A 28 -29.79 -22.38 -18.13
CA ILE A 28 -30.54 -23.25 -17.19
C ILE A 28 -30.25 -24.75 -17.38
N GLN A 29 -29.51 -25.12 -18.44
CA GLN A 29 -29.21 -26.50 -18.81
C GLN A 29 -27.89 -27.03 -18.22
N LEU A 30 -27.29 -26.32 -17.26
CA LEU A 30 -26.15 -26.84 -16.51
C LEU A 30 -26.63 -27.87 -15.49
N ASN A 31 -25.69 -28.65 -14.95
CA ASN A 31 -26.01 -29.62 -13.90
C ASN A 31 -26.45 -28.86 -12.63
N PRO A 32 -27.64 -29.14 -12.06
CA PRO A 32 -28.11 -28.50 -10.81
C PRO A 32 -27.17 -28.68 -9.61
N GLU A 33 -26.38 -29.76 -9.59
CA GLU A 33 -25.38 -30.06 -8.56
C GLU A 33 -24.02 -29.34 -8.79
N THR A 34 -23.97 -28.39 -9.74
CA THR A 34 -22.74 -27.64 -10.02
C THR A 34 -22.42 -26.68 -8.88
N LYS A 35 -21.19 -26.80 -8.36
CA LYS A 35 -20.67 -25.97 -7.27
C LYS A 35 -19.91 -24.74 -7.75
N TYR A 36 -19.37 -24.79 -8.97
CA TYR A 36 -18.59 -23.72 -9.56
C TYR A 36 -19.12 -23.36 -10.94
N ILE A 37 -19.54 -22.12 -11.13
CA ILE A 37 -19.97 -21.59 -12.42
C ILE A 37 -19.14 -20.36 -12.74
N ASN A 38 -18.45 -20.39 -13.88
CA ASN A 38 -17.73 -19.25 -14.44
C ASN A 38 -18.39 -18.82 -15.75
N LEU A 39 -18.89 -17.59 -15.76
CA LEU A 39 -19.57 -16.92 -16.88
C LEU A 39 -18.86 -15.60 -17.23
N THR A 40 -17.56 -15.51 -16.96
CA THR A 40 -16.76 -14.30 -17.22
C THR A 40 -16.75 -13.95 -18.72
N VAL A 41 -16.72 -12.65 -19.04
CA VAL A 41 -16.71 -12.14 -20.42
C VAL A 41 -17.93 -12.62 -21.22
N ASN A 42 -19.14 -12.31 -20.76
CA ASN A 42 -20.36 -12.59 -21.52
C ASN A 42 -21.18 -11.30 -21.70
N ARG A 43 -22.43 -11.43 -22.12
CA ARG A 43 -23.37 -10.32 -22.34
C ARG A 43 -24.58 -10.45 -21.44
N ILE A 44 -24.40 -11.03 -20.25
CA ILE A 44 -25.49 -11.27 -19.32
C ILE A 44 -26.00 -9.94 -18.78
N ARG A 45 -27.30 -9.69 -18.95
CA ARG A 45 -27.97 -8.46 -18.50
C ARG A 45 -28.72 -8.62 -17.19
N THR A 46 -29.27 -9.80 -16.96
CA THR A 46 -30.16 -10.08 -15.83
C THR A 46 -29.90 -11.47 -15.27
N LEU A 47 -30.16 -11.63 -13.98
CA LEU A 47 -30.10 -12.90 -13.25
C LEU A 47 -31.50 -13.40 -12.86
N GLU A 48 -32.56 -12.80 -13.42
CA GLU A 48 -33.93 -13.19 -13.10
C GLU A 48 -34.22 -14.64 -13.51
N PHE A 49 -34.80 -15.41 -12.58
CA PHE A 49 -35.30 -16.78 -12.77
C PHE A 49 -34.29 -17.86 -13.21
N SER A 50 -33.00 -17.56 -13.29
CA SER A 50 -31.99 -18.51 -13.77
C SER A 50 -31.23 -19.22 -12.65
N LEU A 51 -30.88 -18.51 -11.59
CA LEU A 51 -30.14 -19.07 -10.44
C LEU A 51 -30.93 -20.05 -9.55
N PRO A 52 -32.28 -20.04 -9.45
CA PRO A 52 -33.00 -21.01 -8.61
C PRO A 52 -32.73 -22.49 -8.93
N PHE A 53 -32.20 -22.81 -10.11
CA PHE A 53 -31.82 -24.18 -10.50
C PHE A 53 -30.46 -24.63 -9.92
N TYR A 54 -29.68 -23.71 -9.34
CA TYR A 54 -28.31 -23.94 -8.85
C TYR A 54 -28.21 -23.69 -7.34
N MET A 55 -28.90 -24.51 -6.55
CA MET A 55 -28.95 -24.36 -5.08
C MET A 55 -27.66 -24.82 -4.37
N LYS A 56 -26.84 -25.65 -5.02
CA LYS A 56 -25.56 -26.15 -4.51
C LYS A 56 -24.35 -25.30 -4.95
N LEU A 57 -24.62 -24.13 -5.53
CA LEU A 57 -23.58 -23.27 -6.05
C LEU A 57 -22.78 -22.64 -4.90
N GLU A 58 -21.46 -22.86 -4.91
CA GLU A 58 -20.52 -22.32 -3.92
C GLU A 58 -19.74 -21.12 -4.49
N ILE A 59 -19.44 -21.14 -5.79
CA ILE A 59 -18.67 -20.08 -6.47
C ILE A 59 -19.36 -19.70 -7.77
N LEU A 60 -19.63 -18.40 -7.92
CA LEU A 60 -20.21 -17.80 -9.11
C LEU A 60 -19.38 -16.62 -9.59
N ASP A 61 -18.81 -16.75 -10.78
CA ASP A 61 -18.12 -15.66 -11.47
C ASP A 61 -18.99 -15.14 -12.62
N LEU A 62 -19.46 -13.90 -12.47
CA LEU A 62 -20.24 -13.13 -13.44
C LEU A 62 -19.48 -11.88 -13.88
N SER A 63 -18.16 -11.83 -13.67
CA SER A 63 -17.36 -10.65 -13.99
C SER A 63 -17.35 -10.35 -15.49
N GLN A 64 -17.13 -9.08 -15.84
CA GLN A 64 -17.06 -8.64 -17.25
C GLN A 64 -18.34 -8.98 -18.05
N ASN A 65 -19.49 -8.70 -17.46
CA ASN A 65 -20.80 -8.80 -18.10
C ASN A 65 -21.44 -7.41 -18.22
N ILE A 66 -22.73 -7.34 -18.54
CA ILE A 66 -23.49 -6.10 -18.68
C ILE A 66 -24.70 -6.07 -17.73
N ILE A 67 -24.52 -6.60 -16.52
CA ILE A 67 -25.56 -6.64 -15.49
C ILE A 67 -25.79 -5.22 -14.98
N GLU A 68 -27.01 -4.71 -15.10
CA GLU A 68 -27.37 -3.33 -14.71
C GLU A 68 -28.03 -3.25 -13.33
N THR A 69 -28.79 -4.28 -12.94
CA THR A 69 -29.56 -4.30 -11.70
C THR A 69 -29.48 -5.65 -11.02
N LEU A 70 -29.55 -5.62 -9.68
CA LEU A 70 -29.66 -6.80 -8.82
C LEU A 70 -30.99 -6.72 -8.06
N GLY A 71 -31.87 -7.65 -8.34
CA GLY A 71 -33.18 -7.80 -7.73
C GLY A 71 -33.18 -8.74 -6.52
N SER A 72 -34.14 -8.55 -5.62
CA SER A 72 -34.24 -9.29 -4.36
C SER A 72 -34.50 -10.80 -4.48
N LYS A 73 -34.76 -11.28 -5.70
CA LYS A 73 -35.01 -12.68 -6.02
C LYS A 73 -33.86 -13.35 -6.76
N ASN A 74 -32.79 -12.61 -7.10
CA ASN A 74 -31.70 -13.20 -7.91
C ASN A 74 -30.94 -14.28 -7.14
N PHE A 75 -30.74 -14.11 -5.84
CA PHE A 75 -29.92 -15.01 -5.00
C PHE A 75 -30.69 -15.70 -3.87
N GLU A 76 -32.03 -15.62 -3.88
CA GLU A 76 -32.88 -16.03 -2.74
C GLU A 76 -32.69 -17.50 -2.33
N TYR A 77 -32.25 -18.35 -3.24
CA TYR A 77 -32.05 -19.79 -3.00
C TYR A 77 -30.56 -20.21 -2.97
N GLN A 78 -29.62 -19.27 -3.04
CA GLN A 78 -28.18 -19.50 -3.14
C GLN A 78 -27.51 -19.51 -1.75
N SER A 79 -28.06 -20.28 -0.80
CA SER A 79 -27.55 -20.29 0.58
C SER A 79 -26.15 -20.89 0.74
N GLU A 80 -25.71 -21.73 -0.20
CA GLU A 80 -24.38 -22.36 -0.20
C GLU A 80 -23.30 -21.48 -0.86
N LEU A 81 -23.68 -20.33 -1.44
CA LEU A 81 -22.75 -19.48 -2.17
C LEU A 81 -21.76 -18.82 -1.21
N ARG A 82 -20.47 -19.01 -1.46
CA ARG A 82 -19.34 -18.52 -0.66
C ARG A 82 -18.56 -17.42 -1.39
N THR A 83 -18.53 -17.46 -2.72
CA THR A 83 -17.82 -16.46 -3.53
C THR A 83 -18.70 -15.98 -4.67
N LEU A 84 -18.89 -14.67 -4.75
CA LEU A 84 -19.64 -14.01 -5.82
C LEU A 84 -18.79 -12.89 -6.43
N ASN A 85 -18.41 -13.07 -7.69
CA ASN A 85 -17.72 -12.03 -8.45
C ASN A 85 -18.70 -11.38 -9.45
N LEU A 86 -18.99 -10.11 -9.21
CA LEU A 86 -19.81 -9.24 -10.05
C LEU A 86 -19.00 -8.05 -10.60
N SER A 87 -17.68 -8.12 -10.55
CA SER A 87 -16.81 -7.03 -10.99
C SER A 87 -16.97 -6.72 -12.48
N ARG A 88 -16.65 -5.47 -12.86
CA ARG A 88 -16.67 -5.03 -14.27
C ARG A 88 -18.04 -5.26 -14.92
N ASN A 89 -19.11 -4.94 -14.21
CA ASN A 89 -20.49 -4.92 -14.71
C ASN A 89 -21.00 -3.46 -14.79
N LEU A 90 -22.30 -3.27 -14.93
CA LEU A 90 -22.95 -1.97 -15.07
C LEU A 90 -23.88 -1.66 -13.89
N VAL A 91 -23.70 -2.32 -12.74
CA VAL A 91 -24.59 -2.18 -11.59
C VAL A 91 -24.55 -0.74 -11.08
N SER A 92 -25.69 -0.06 -11.10
CA SER A 92 -25.80 1.37 -10.76
C SER A 92 -26.28 1.62 -9.33
N SER A 93 -27.01 0.69 -8.74
CA SER A 93 -27.49 0.79 -7.37
C SER A 93 -27.72 -0.58 -6.75
N LEU A 94 -27.55 -0.67 -5.43
CA LEU A 94 -27.88 -1.87 -4.66
C LEU A 94 -29.23 -1.66 -3.99
N HIS A 95 -30.26 -2.26 -4.57
CA HIS A 95 -31.62 -2.16 -4.08
C HIS A 95 -31.84 -2.95 -2.78
N LYS A 96 -32.99 -2.71 -2.16
CA LYS A 96 -33.44 -3.43 -0.97
C LYS A 96 -33.35 -4.96 -1.17
N HIS A 97 -32.61 -5.61 -0.29
CA HIS A 97 -32.39 -7.06 -0.28
C HIS A 97 -31.76 -7.61 -1.57
N ALA A 98 -30.91 -6.85 -2.27
CA ALA A 98 -30.25 -7.29 -3.50
C ALA A 98 -29.52 -8.65 -3.35
N PHE A 99 -28.98 -8.94 -2.17
CA PHE A 99 -28.25 -10.18 -1.87
C PHE A 99 -29.00 -11.10 -0.90
N LYS A 100 -30.34 -11.04 -0.89
CA LYS A 100 -31.17 -11.88 -0.03
C LYS A 100 -30.81 -13.36 -0.22
N GLY A 101 -30.63 -14.08 0.89
CA GLY A 101 -30.34 -15.52 0.88
C GLY A 101 -28.84 -15.89 0.89
N LEU A 102 -27.93 -14.94 0.67
CA LEU A 102 -26.48 -15.17 0.64
C LEU A 102 -25.85 -15.19 2.05
N THR A 103 -26.37 -16.04 2.94
CA THR A 103 -25.99 -16.03 4.38
C THR A 103 -24.59 -16.61 4.67
N ASN A 104 -24.05 -17.43 3.76
CA ASN A 104 -22.73 -18.05 3.87
C ASN A 104 -21.69 -17.41 2.93
N LEU A 105 -22.02 -16.28 2.31
CA LEU A 105 -21.11 -15.59 1.41
C LEU A 105 -19.93 -15.04 2.20
N LEU A 106 -18.71 -15.36 1.73
CA LEU A 106 -17.45 -14.95 2.34
C LEU A 106 -16.79 -13.83 1.55
N LEU A 107 -16.86 -13.89 0.22
CA LEU A 107 -16.20 -12.94 -0.68
C LEU A 107 -17.22 -12.35 -1.66
N LEU A 108 -17.30 -11.03 -1.70
CA LEU A 108 -18.13 -10.29 -2.64
C LEU A 108 -17.30 -9.22 -3.36
N ASP A 109 -17.11 -9.40 -4.66
CA ASP A 109 -16.45 -8.43 -5.52
C ASP A 109 -17.49 -7.69 -6.37
N LEU A 110 -17.65 -6.40 -6.09
CA LEU A 110 -18.49 -5.45 -6.82
C LEU A 110 -17.64 -4.35 -7.48
N SER A 111 -16.33 -4.56 -7.62
CA SER A 111 -15.42 -3.58 -8.16
C SER A 111 -15.69 -3.25 -9.63
N PHE A 112 -15.31 -2.05 -10.07
CA PHE A 112 -15.49 -1.58 -11.45
C PHE A 112 -16.94 -1.65 -11.93
N ASN A 113 -17.89 -1.30 -11.07
CA ASN A 113 -19.30 -1.10 -11.42
C ASN A 113 -19.61 0.40 -11.51
N ARG A 114 -20.89 0.78 -11.41
CA ARG A 114 -21.34 2.17 -11.43
C ARG A 114 -22.18 2.51 -10.20
N ILE A 115 -21.94 1.83 -9.08
CA ILE A 115 -22.78 1.91 -7.89
C ILE A 115 -22.71 3.33 -7.33
N GLU A 116 -23.85 4.01 -7.30
CA GLU A 116 -24.00 5.34 -6.70
C GLU A 116 -24.67 5.28 -5.34
N THR A 117 -25.62 4.36 -5.16
CA THR A 117 -26.44 4.24 -3.95
C THR A 117 -26.49 2.81 -3.45
N VAL A 118 -26.44 2.67 -2.12
CA VAL A 118 -26.54 1.38 -1.41
C VAL A 118 -27.67 1.49 -0.39
N HIS A 119 -28.76 0.78 -0.61
CA HIS A 119 -29.88 0.77 0.31
C HIS A 119 -29.45 0.14 1.67
N PRO A 120 -29.92 0.62 2.83
CA PRO A 120 -29.49 0.14 4.16
C PRO A 120 -29.64 -1.37 4.38
N THR A 121 -30.63 -1.98 3.74
CA THR A 121 -30.89 -3.43 3.83
C THR A 121 -30.47 -4.20 2.58
N ALA A 122 -29.60 -3.65 1.74
CA ALA A 122 -29.10 -4.35 0.56
C ALA A 122 -28.16 -5.50 0.95
N LEU A 123 -27.31 -5.28 1.96
CA LEU A 123 -26.24 -6.18 2.42
C LEU A 123 -26.59 -6.90 3.75
N SER A 124 -27.83 -6.78 4.24
CA SER A 124 -28.22 -7.22 5.59
C SER A 124 -28.08 -8.72 5.86
N ASP A 125 -28.12 -9.54 4.80
CA ASP A 125 -28.07 -11.00 4.91
C ASP A 125 -26.62 -11.54 4.87
N LEU A 126 -25.63 -10.68 4.58
CA LEU A 126 -24.22 -11.04 4.40
C LEU A 126 -23.47 -11.16 5.74
N ALA A 127 -24.02 -11.95 6.67
CA ALA A 127 -23.52 -12.05 8.05
C ALA A 127 -22.14 -12.75 8.17
N SER A 128 -21.75 -13.52 7.16
CA SER A 128 -20.49 -14.29 7.12
C SER A 128 -19.44 -13.66 6.21
N LEU A 129 -19.69 -12.46 5.67
CA LEU A 129 -18.83 -11.83 4.69
C LEU A 129 -17.51 -11.42 5.34
N VAL A 130 -16.41 -11.86 4.75
CA VAL A 130 -15.03 -11.57 5.17
C VAL A 130 -14.45 -10.42 4.36
N GLU A 131 -14.76 -10.36 3.06
CA GLU A 131 -14.24 -9.35 2.15
C GLU A 131 -15.33 -8.75 1.26
N LEU A 132 -15.32 -7.42 1.18
CA LEU A 132 -16.17 -6.63 0.30
C LEU A 132 -15.31 -5.63 -0.48
N ASP A 133 -15.26 -5.82 -1.80
CA ASP A 133 -14.60 -4.89 -2.71
C ASP A 133 -15.63 -4.04 -3.48
N LEU A 134 -15.60 -2.72 -3.24
CA LEU A 134 -16.40 -1.70 -3.92
C LEU A 134 -15.52 -0.73 -4.74
N THR A 135 -14.29 -1.13 -5.06
CA THR A 135 -13.31 -0.32 -5.81
C THR A 135 -13.87 0.17 -7.14
N ASN A 136 -13.52 1.39 -7.57
CA ASN A 136 -13.95 1.94 -8.87
C ASN A 136 -15.47 1.94 -9.06
N ASN A 137 -16.19 2.52 -8.09
CA ASN A 137 -17.62 2.81 -8.19
C ASN A 137 -17.86 4.33 -8.10
N ASN A 138 -19.12 4.76 -8.01
CA ASN A 138 -19.51 6.17 -7.95
C ASN A 138 -20.15 6.53 -6.60
N ILE A 139 -19.79 5.83 -5.52
CA ILE A 139 -20.43 6.02 -4.21
C ILE A 139 -20.02 7.39 -3.66
N VAL A 140 -21.01 8.23 -3.38
CA VAL A 140 -20.81 9.58 -2.82
C VAL A 140 -20.94 9.58 -1.30
N SER A 141 -21.90 8.82 -0.80
CA SER A 141 -22.14 8.60 0.63
C SER A 141 -22.88 7.28 0.82
N LEU A 142 -22.90 6.80 2.07
CA LEU A 142 -23.69 5.65 2.48
C LEU A 142 -24.81 6.11 3.41
N GLU A 143 -25.96 5.47 3.29
CA GLU A 143 -27.03 5.64 4.28
C GLU A 143 -26.64 4.94 5.59
N ASP A 144 -27.21 5.38 6.71
CA ASP A 144 -26.87 4.80 8.02
C ASP A 144 -27.18 3.30 8.07
N ASN A 145 -26.29 2.54 8.71
CA ASN A 145 -26.46 1.12 9.01
C ASN A 145 -26.44 0.17 7.79
N CYS A 146 -25.91 0.57 6.63
CA CYS A 146 -25.72 -0.33 5.47
C CYS A 146 -24.92 -1.62 5.80
N PHE A 147 -24.00 -1.58 6.78
CA PHE A 147 -23.17 -2.72 7.17
C PHE A 147 -23.60 -3.38 8.49
N LYS A 148 -24.81 -3.07 8.96
CA LYS A 148 -25.32 -3.64 10.20
C LYS A 148 -25.45 -5.16 10.06
N GLY A 149 -24.80 -5.88 10.97
CA GLY A 149 -24.81 -7.35 11.02
C GLY A 149 -23.60 -8.02 10.34
N MET A 150 -22.73 -7.25 9.66
CA MET A 150 -21.52 -7.76 9.01
C MET A 150 -20.34 -7.85 10.00
N ASN A 151 -20.53 -8.60 11.08
CA ASN A 151 -19.59 -8.64 12.20
C ASN A 151 -18.30 -9.43 11.91
N THR A 152 -18.25 -10.13 10.78
CA THR A 152 -17.15 -10.99 10.33
C THR A 152 -16.27 -10.34 9.27
N LEU A 153 -16.61 -9.13 8.82
CA LEU A 153 -15.91 -8.44 7.75
C LEU A 153 -14.51 -8.02 8.22
N GLU A 154 -13.49 -8.53 7.54
CA GLU A 154 -12.10 -8.26 7.82
C GLU A 154 -11.48 -7.26 6.84
N VAL A 155 -11.97 -7.24 5.59
CA VAL A 155 -11.44 -6.40 4.51
C VAL A 155 -12.57 -5.63 3.83
N LEU A 156 -12.45 -4.31 3.81
CA LEU A 156 -13.39 -3.41 3.14
C LEU A 156 -12.64 -2.41 2.26
N VAL A 157 -12.98 -2.38 0.97
CA VAL A 157 -12.31 -1.53 -0.02
C VAL A 157 -13.30 -0.60 -0.71
N PHE A 158 -13.09 0.71 -0.55
CA PHE A 158 -13.80 1.82 -1.20
C PHE A 158 -12.91 2.59 -2.18
N ARG A 159 -11.79 2.02 -2.60
CA ARG A 159 -10.80 2.71 -3.44
C ARG A 159 -11.41 3.31 -4.71
N ASN A 160 -11.03 4.53 -5.04
CA ASN A 160 -11.50 5.24 -6.24
C ASN A 160 -13.05 5.31 -6.33
N ASN A 161 -13.66 5.84 -5.27
CA ASN A 161 -15.07 6.25 -5.24
C ASN A 161 -15.15 7.79 -5.14
N ARG A 162 -16.28 8.33 -4.67
CA ARG A 162 -16.50 9.78 -4.53
C ARG A 162 -16.91 10.14 -3.11
N LEU A 163 -16.47 9.36 -2.12
CA LEU A 163 -16.81 9.58 -0.72
C LEU A 163 -16.34 10.96 -0.27
N LEU A 164 -17.25 11.77 0.26
CA LEU A 164 -16.97 13.11 0.77
C LEU A 164 -16.55 13.12 2.24
N ASP A 165 -17.02 12.12 2.99
CA ASP A 165 -16.78 11.95 4.43
C ASP A 165 -16.52 10.47 4.72
N VAL A 166 -15.87 10.20 5.86
CA VAL A 166 -15.75 8.84 6.39
C VAL A 166 -17.14 8.37 6.88
N PRO A 167 -17.65 7.20 6.44
CA PRO A 167 -18.99 6.72 6.82
C PRO A 167 -19.01 6.12 8.23
N ALA A 168 -18.82 6.96 9.25
CA ALA A 168 -18.66 6.58 10.65
C ALA A 168 -19.82 5.70 11.18
N SER A 169 -21.07 6.06 10.86
CA SER A 169 -22.27 5.32 11.29
C SER A 169 -22.35 3.90 10.72
N ASN A 170 -21.66 3.64 9.61
CA ASN A 170 -21.53 2.32 9.01
C ASN A 170 -20.33 1.55 9.58
N LEU A 171 -19.17 2.21 9.69
CA LEU A 171 -17.93 1.60 10.16
C LEU A 171 -18.00 1.17 11.63
N TRP A 172 -18.79 1.85 12.46
CA TRP A 172 -18.96 1.49 13.88
C TRP A 172 -19.41 0.03 14.09
N HIS A 173 -20.12 -0.58 13.12
CA HIS A 173 -20.59 -1.97 13.22
C HIS A 173 -19.51 -3.01 12.90
N LEU A 174 -18.36 -2.61 12.34
CA LEU A 174 -17.35 -3.50 11.75
C LEU A 174 -16.21 -3.80 12.73
N HIS A 175 -16.50 -4.46 13.84
CA HIS A 175 -15.53 -4.65 14.91
C HIS A 175 -14.35 -5.59 14.57
N ALA A 176 -14.53 -6.50 13.62
CA ALA A 176 -13.50 -7.45 13.16
C ALA A 176 -12.66 -6.91 11.98
N LEU A 177 -12.88 -5.65 11.58
CA LEU A 177 -12.22 -5.08 10.41
C LEU A 177 -10.72 -4.93 10.65
N LYS A 178 -9.91 -5.50 9.77
CA LYS A 178 -8.44 -5.49 9.81
C LYS A 178 -7.84 -4.59 8.74
N SER A 179 -8.47 -4.46 7.59
CA SER A 179 -8.02 -3.61 6.48
C SER A 179 -9.15 -2.74 5.96
N LEU A 180 -8.91 -1.43 5.92
CA LEU A 180 -9.82 -0.44 5.35
C LEU A 180 -9.06 0.43 4.34
N ASP A 181 -9.46 0.35 3.07
CA ASP A 181 -8.91 1.18 2.01
C ASP A 181 -9.99 2.13 1.47
N MET A 182 -9.83 3.42 1.73
CA MET A 182 -10.67 4.50 1.20
C MET A 182 -9.83 5.46 0.34
N SER A 183 -8.75 4.97 -0.26
CA SER A 183 -7.87 5.77 -1.11
C SER A 183 -8.58 6.28 -2.37
N LEU A 184 -8.07 7.38 -2.94
CA LEU A 184 -8.60 8.00 -4.16
C LEU A 184 -10.09 8.38 -4.04
N ASN A 185 -10.50 8.90 -2.89
CA ASN A 185 -11.82 9.47 -2.67
C ASN A 185 -11.74 10.99 -2.56
N LEU A 186 -12.76 11.64 -2.02
CA LEU A 186 -12.87 13.09 -1.86
C LEU A 186 -13.04 13.47 -0.38
N VAL A 187 -12.49 12.67 0.53
CA VAL A 187 -12.61 12.92 1.98
C VAL A 187 -11.79 14.16 2.35
N GLU A 188 -12.46 15.17 2.90
CA GLU A 188 -11.83 16.44 3.30
C GLU A 188 -11.50 16.48 4.80
N PHE A 189 -12.35 15.86 5.63
CA PHE A 189 -12.27 15.93 7.09
C PHE A 189 -12.37 14.53 7.72
N VAL A 190 -11.54 14.27 8.75
CA VAL A 190 -11.71 13.11 9.63
C VAL A 190 -12.06 13.60 11.03
N ARG A 191 -13.22 13.18 11.49
CA ARG A 191 -13.80 13.54 12.80
C ARG A 191 -13.38 12.53 13.87
N ASN A 192 -13.52 12.92 15.13
CA ASN A 192 -13.17 12.07 16.29
C ASN A 192 -13.87 10.68 16.30
N ASP A 193 -15.08 10.59 15.77
CA ASP A 193 -15.90 9.38 15.74
C ASP A 193 -15.72 8.54 14.46
N SER A 194 -14.90 9.01 13.50
CA SER A 194 -14.81 8.43 12.15
C SER A 194 -14.39 6.97 12.12
N PHE A 195 -13.49 6.58 13.04
CA PHE A 195 -12.97 5.23 13.16
C PHE A 195 -13.26 4.59 14.52
N GLU A 196 -14.22 5.15 15.25
CA GLU A 196 -14.61 4.63 16.55
C GLU A 196 -15.14 3.19 16.41
N GLY A 197 -14.59 2.27 17.20
CA GLY A 197 -14.98 0.86 17.20
C GLY A 197 -14.11 -0.07 16.37
N LEU A 198 -13.21 0.45 15.52
CA LEU A 198 -12.30 -0.34 14.67
C LEU A 198 -11.02 -0.78 15.42
N LYS A 199 -11.17 -1.49 16.53
CA LYS A 199 -10.05 -1.83 17.45
C LYS A 199 -9.06 -2.84 16.87
N GLU A 200 -9.51 -3.68 15.93
CA GLU A 200 -8.70 -4.72 15.28
C GLU A 200 -8.05 -4.23 13.98
N LEU A 201 -8.29 -2.97 13.58
CA LEU A 201 -7.76 -2.43 12.33
C LEU A 201 -6.23 -2.42 12.35
N LEU A 202 -5.63 -3.06 11.35
CA LEU A 202 -4.19 -3.20 11.16
C LEU A 202 -3.67 -2.25 10.09
N ALA A 203 -4.44 -2.07 9.01
CA ALA A 203 -4.10 -1.22 7.87
C ALA A 203 -5.24 -0.24 7.54
N LEU A 204 -4.89 1.03 7.43
CA LEU A 204 -5.77 2.11 7.00
C LEU A 204 -5.11 2.89 5.87
N SER A 205 -5.77 2.95 4.72
CA SER A 205 -5.37 3.81 3.61
C SER A 205 -6.44 4.87 3.34
N VAL A 206 -6.03 6.13 3.40
CA VAL A 206 -6.80 7.29 2.96
C VAL A 206 -5.96 8.13 1.97
N GLN A 207 -5.04 7.47 1.27
CA GLN A 207 -4.20 8.07 0.23
C GLN A 207 -5.04 8.81 -0.82
N GLY A 208 -4.55 9.93 -1.35
CA GLY A 208 -5.12 10.53 -2.56
C GLY A 208 -6.53 11.09 -2.35
N ASN A 209 -6.83 11.51 -1.13
CA ASN A 209 -8.02 12.26 -0.78
C ASN A 209 -7.72 13.78 -0.80
N VAL A 210 -8.66 14.61 -0.38
CA VAL A 210 -8.49 16.07 -0.32
C VAL A 210 -8.33 16.57 1.11
N MET A 211 -7.82 15.72 2.00
CA MET A 211 -7.83 15.94 3.44
C MET A 211 -6.96 17.14 3.83
N SER A 212 -7.55 18.11 4.53
CA SER A 212 -6.84 19.30 5.03
C SER A 212 -6.87 19.45 6.54
N GLU A 213 -7.87 18.88 7.22
CA GLU A 213 -8.05 19.01 8.66
C GLU A 213 -8.39 17.65 9.31
N LEU A 214 -7.90 17.48 10.54
CA LEU A 214 -8.06 16.28 11.35
C LEU A 214 -8.40 16.71 12.78
N ASP A 215 -9.49 16.20 13.34
CA ASP A 215 -9.80 16.45 14.75
C ASP A 215 -8.73 15.82 15.67
N LEU A 216 -8.58 16.36 16.89
CA LEU A 216 -7.54 15.95 17.85
C LEU A 216 -7.54 14.45 18.19
N SER A 217 -8.71 13.82 18.16
CA SER A 217 -8.93 12.40 18.45
C SER A 217 -9.34 11.60 17.22
N ALA A 218 -9.08 12.10 16.00
CA ALA A 218 -9.48 11.45 14.74
C ALA A 218 -9.04 9.98 14.60
N PHE A 219 -7.89 9.61 15.18
CA PHE A 219 -7.36 8.24 15.17
C PHE A 219 -7.44 7.54 16.53
N GLU A 220 -8.21 8.08 17.48
CA GLU A 220 -8.39 7.47 18.79
C GLU A 220 -9.15 6.14 18.66
N GLY A 221 -8.71 5.12 19.41
CA GLY A 221 -9.29 3.77 19.37
C GLY A 221 -8.64 2.80 18.38
N LEU A 222 -7.84 3.28 17.42
CA LEU A 222 -7.07 2.47 16.46
C LEU A 222 -5.81 1.83 17.10
N ILE A 223 -6.00 1.08 18.18
CA ILE A 223 -4.91 0.56 19.03
C ILE A 223 -4.04 -0.53 18.37
N SER A 224 -4.57 -1.22 17.35
CA SER A 224 -3.88 -2.29 16.65
C SER A 224 -3.23 -1.84 15.34
N LEU A 225 -3.38 -0.56 14.97
CA LEU A 225 -2.97 -0.06 13.66
C LEU A 225 -1.46 -0.10 13.51
N LYS A 226 -1.01 -0.74 12.43
CA LYS A 226 0.39 -0.93 12.07
C LYS A 226 0.78 -0.15 10.82
N HIS A 227 -0.15 0.04 9.90
CA HIS A 227 0.09 0.67 8.62
C HIS A 227 -0.93 1.80 8.39
N LEU A 228 -0.42 3.01 8.18
CA LEU A 228 -1.22 4.18 7.88
C LEU A 228 -0.68 4.90 6.65
N ASP A 229 -1.52 5.01 5.63
CA ASP A 229 -1.23 5.81 4.45
C ASP A 229 -2.14 7.06 4.38
N LEU A 230 -1.51 8.22 4.56
CA LEU A 230 -2.09 9.57 4.47
C LEU A 230 -1.47 10.36 3.30
N SER A 231 -0.80 9.68 2.37
CA SER A 231 -0.08 10.33 1.26
C SER A 231 -1.03 10.96 0.24
N ASP A 232 -0.47 11.88 -0.56
CA ASP A 232 -1.16 12.58 -1.64
C ASP A 232 -2.46 13.27 -1.16
N ASN A 233 -2.42 13.88 0.03
CA ASN A 233 -3.49 14.69 0.62
C ASN A 233 -3.10 16.19 0.66
N ASN A 234 -3.92 17.02 1.30
CA ASN A 234 -3.73 18.47 1.37
C ASN A 234 -3.27 18.96 2.77
N LEU A 235 -2.62 18.08 3.55
CA LEU A 235 -2.18 18.43 4.90
C LEU A 235 -1.02 19.44 4.84
N THR A 236 -1.14 20.55 5.57
CA THR A 236 -0.13 21.63 5.58
C THR A 236 0.89 21.49 6.71
N MET A 237 0.59 20.65 7.70
CA MET A 237 1.46 20.33 8.83
C MET A 237 1.32 18.87 9.23
N VAL A 238 2.36 18.32 9.84
CA VAL A 238 2.31 16.97 10.40
C VAL A 238 1.28 16.94 11.54
N PRO A 239 0.29 16.03 11.51
CA PRO A 239 -0.73 15.93 12.56
C PRO A 239 -0.19 15.20 13.79
N THR A 240 0.82 15.79 14.44
CA THR A 240 1.59 15.18 15.53
C THR A 240 0.71 14.71 16.69
N GLN A 241 -0.28 15.51 17.10
CA GLN A 241 -1.14 15.17 18.24
C GLN A 241 -2.06 13.99 17.92
N GLN A 242 -2.62 13.95 16.71
CA GLN A 242 -3.50 12.88 16.23
C GLN A 242 -2.72 11.58 16.05
N LEU A 243 -1.55 11.65 15.42
CA LEU A 243 -0.68 10.48 15.21
C LEU A 243 -0.15 9.93 16.53
N SER A 244 0.04 10.75 17.56
CA SER A 244 0.57 10.30 18.87
C SER A 244 -0.29 9.24 19.58
N LYS A 245 -1.53 9.02 19.11
CA LYS A 245 -2.45 7.98 19.59
C LYS A 245 -2.09 6.58 19.06
N LEU A 246 -1.33 6.50 17.96
CA LEU A 246 -1.04 5.28 17.21
C LEU A 246 0.27 4.60 17.66
N SER A 247 0.34 4.19 18.92
CA SER A 247 1.57 3.68 19.53
C SER A 247 2.17 2.40 18.91
N ASN A 248 1.36 1.62 18.18
CA ASN A 248 1.77 0.38 17.51
C ASN A 248 2.10 0.56 16.03
N LEU A 249 2.07 1.79 15.52
CA LEU A 249 2.30 2.07 14.11
C LEU A 249 3.74 1.71 13.72
N THR A 250 3.88 0.92 12.65
CA THR A 250 5.17 0.48 12.10
C THR A 250 5.49 1.12 10.77
N TYR A 251 4.48 1.50 9.99
CA TYR A 251 4.60 2.16 8.70
C TYR A 251 3.73 3.41 8.67
N LEU A 252 4.30 4.52 8.23
CA LEU A 252 3.60 5.78 8.02
C LEU A 252 4.01 6.41 6.70
N ASN A 253 3.02 6.66 5.84
CA ASN A 253 3.22 7.42 4.62
C ASN A 253 2.48 8.76 4.66
N LEU A 254 3.24 9.83 4.51
CA LEU A 254 2.76 11.21 4.45
C LEU A 254 3.28 11.94 3.21
N GLY A 255 3.83 11.21 2.23
CA GLY A 255 4.33 11.81 1.00
C GLY A 255 3.25 12.57 0.23
N GLY A 256 3.63 13.48 -0.67
CA GLY A 256 2.65 14.21 -1.50
C GLY A 256 1.80 15.26 -0.75
N ASN A 257 2.02 15.47 0.55
CA ASN A 257 1.36 16.52 1.34
C ASN A 257 2.06 17.89 1.19
N ARG A 258 1.47 18.94 1.77
CA ARG A 258 1.92 20.33 1.63
C ARG A 258 2.70 20.85 2.84
N PHE A 259 3.56 20.01 3.41
CA PHE A 259 4.37 20.40 4.57
C PHE A 259 5.45 21.40 4.19
N SER A 260 5.50 22.53 4.89
CA SER A 260 6.58 23.52 4.74
C SER A 260 7.80 23.20 5.60
N GLN A 261 7.57 22.56 6.75
CA GLN A 261 8.60 22.22 7.72
C GLN A 261 8.21 20.99 8.55
N LEU A 262 9.20 20.27 9.06
CA LEU A 262 9.02 19.24 10.08
C LEU A 262 9.46 19.80 11.44
N PRO A 263 8.52 20.00 12.39
CA PRO A 263 8.87 20.54 13.71
C PRO A 263 9.63 19.53 14.57
N ALA A 264 10.16 20.00 15.70
CA ALA A 264 10.71 19.10 16.72
C ALA A 264 9.62 18.12 17.20
N VAL A 265 9.98 16.84 17.36
CA VAL A 265 9.08 15.78 17.84
C VAL A 265 7.83 15.63 16.95
N ALA A 266 7.99 15.78 15.62
CA ALA A 266 6.89 15.73 14.66
C ALA A 266 6.09 14.41 14.71
N PHE A 267 6.74 13.32 15.10
CA PHE A 267 6.19 11.95 15.16
C PHE A 267 6.17 11.42 16.60
N LEU A 268 5.69 12.26 17.52
CA LEU A 268 5.54 12.00 18.95
C LEU A 268 4.91 10.63 19.22
N ASN A 269 5.47 9.88 20.17
CA ASN A 269 5.00 8.57 20.65
C ASN A 269 4.96 7.42 19.61
N LEU A 270 5.39 7.62 18.37
CA LEU A 270 5.47 6.56 17.37
C LEU A 270 6.76 5.74 17.55
N PHE A 271 6.91 5.09 18.72
CA PHE A 271 8.14 4.39 19.12
C PHE A 271 8.42 3.14 18.29
N HIS A 272 7.38 2.48 17.78
CA HIS A 272 7.47 1.27 16.96
C HIS A 272 7.59 1.55 15.45
N LEU A 273 7.60 2.82 15.05
CA LEU A 273 7.70 3.21 13.65
C LEU A 273 9.02 2.72 13.07
N ARG A 274 8.95 1.93 12.00
CA ARG A 274 10.09 1.35 11.28
C ARG A 274 10.32 2.02 9.94
N GLU A 275 9.24 2.39 9.26
CA GLU A 275 9.30 2.95 7.92
C GLU A 275 8.49 4.24 7.85
N LEU A 276 9.13 5.30 7.37
CA LEU A 276 8.55 6.62 7.26
C LEU A 276 8.77 7.19 5.86
N HIS A 277 7.66 7.50 5.18
CA HIS A 277 7.66 8.11 3.86
C HIS A 277 7.26 9.58 3.94
N LEU A 278 8.20 10.44 3.53
CA LEU A 278 8.09 11.90 3.46
C LEU A 278 8.62 12.40 2.10
N SER A 279 8.34 11.62 1.06
CA SER A 279 8.72 11.94 -0.32
C SER A 279 7.68 12.83 -1.01
N ARG A 280 8.04 13.55 -2.07
CA ARG A 280 7.11 14.41 -2.84
C ARG A 280 6.46 15.52 -1.99
N LEU A 281 7.16 16.07 -1.00
CA LEU A 281 6.75 17.23 -0.23
C LEU A 281 7.28 18.50 -0.91
N ASP A 282 6.55 18.99 -1.90
CA ASP A 282 6.97 20.09 -2.79
C ASP A 282 7.34 21.40 -2.08
N PHE A 283 6.79 21.62 -0.88
CA PHE A 283 6.98 22.84 -0.09
C PHE A 283 7.96 22.66 1.08
N LEU A 284 8.51 21.45 1.28
CA LEU A 284 9.35 21.17 2.45
C LEU A 284 10.68 21.91 2.35
N GLN A 285 10.92 22.84 3.28
CA GLN A 285 12.13 23.67 3.30
C GLN A 285 13.07 23.30 4.45
N ARG A 286 12.53 22.89 5.60
CA ARG A 286 13.31 22.70 6.83
C ARG A 286 12.85 21.48 7.62
N ILE A 287 13.81 20.81 8.22
CA ILE A 287 13.60 19.71 9.17
C ILE A 287 14.31 20.10 10.47
N ASP A 288 13.61 20.06 11.60
CA ASP A 288 14.23 20.25 12.93
C ASP A 288 15.13 19.06 13.27
N SER A 289 16.25 19.30 13.95
CA SER A 289 17.20 18.23 14.34
C SER A 289 16.59 17.18 15.26
N ARG A 290 15.46 17.50 15.92
CA ARG A 290 14.72 16.60 16.82
C ARG A 290 13.42 16.08 16.20
N ALA A 291 13.22 16.23 14.89
CA ALA A 291 11.98 15.80 14.23
C ALA A 291 11.67 14.31 14.45
N PHE A 292 12.71 13.46 14.45
CA PHE A 292 12.60 11.99 14.55
C PHE A 292 13.06 11.42 15.90
N VAL A 293 13.20 12.26 16.94
CA VAL A 293 13.89 11.87 18.19
C VAL A 293 13.24 10.69 18.93
N ASP A 294 11.91 10.56 18.84
CA ASP A 294 11.16 9.50 19.53
C ASP A 294 11.10 8.18 18.74
N ASN A 295 11.42 8.20 17.44
CA ASN A 295 11.23 7.05 16.55
C ASN A 295 12.44 6.11 16.63
N THR A 296 12.64 5.52 17.80
CA THR A 296 13.83 4.72 18.15
C THR A 296 13.99 3.43 17.33
N HIS A 297 12.90 2.90 16.78
CA HIS A 297 12.89 1.72 15.90
C HIS A 297 12.90 2.07 14.40
N LEU A 298 13.06 3.34 14.04
CA LEU A 298 13.06 3.76 12.65
C LEU A 298 14.24 3.11 11.91
N GLN A 299 13.92 2.38 10.85
CA GLN A 299 14.86 1.62 10.00
C GLN A 299 15.00 2.25 8.62
N THR A 300 13.91 2.77 8.07
CA THR A 300 13.86 3.27 6.70
C THR A 300 13.21 4.66 6.67
N LEU A 301 13.91 5.62 6.07
CA LEU A 301 13.40 6.98 5.85
C LEU A 301 13.47 7.36 4.38
N HIS A 302 12.31 7.66 3.79
CA HIS A 302 12.20 8.19 2.44
C HIS A 302 11.93 9.70 2.46
N LEU A 303 12.84 10.47 1.88
CA LEU A 303 12.78 11.93 1.73
C LEU A 303 13.09 12.33 0.29
N ASN A 304 12.62 11.54 -0.68
CA ASN A 304 12.89 11.77 -2.10
C ASN A 304 12.00 12.87 -2.67
N ASN A 305 12.47 13.54 -3.72
CA ASN A 305 11.65 14.47 -4.49
C ASN A 305 11.06 15.61 -3.65
N ASN A 306 11.86 16.20 -2.76
CA ASN A 306 11.55 17.39 -1.97
C ASN A 306 12.34 18.58 -2.54
N PRO A 307 11.87 19.22 -3.63
CA PRO A 307 12.65 20.18 -4.41
C PRO A 307 13.01 21.47 -3.65
N GLN A 308 12.34 21.80 -2.55
CA GLN A 308 12.67 22.97 -1.72
C GLN A 308 13.61 22.66 -0.56
N LEU A 309 13.93 21.38 -0.30
CA LEU A 309 14.80 20.97 0.78
C LEU A 309 16.26 21.19 0.36
N SER A 310 16.89 22.22 0.93
CA SER A 310 18.23 22.67 0.53
C SER A 310 19.36 22.29 1.47
N ASP A 311 19.04 21.94 2.71
CA ASP A 311 19.98 21.49 3.73
C ASP A 311 19.27 20.57 4.74
N ILE A 312 20.07 19.77 5.45
CA ILE A 312 19.60 18.90 6.55
C ILE A 312 20.36 19.24 7.83
N PRO A 313 19.69 19.22 8.99
CA PRO A 313 20.34 19.58 10.24
C PRO A 313 21.38 18.53 10.66
N MET A 314 22.39 18.99 11.39
CA MET A 314 23.35 18.11 12.05
C MET A 314 22.64 17.22 13.09
N ARG A 315 23.13 15.99 13.26
CA ARG A 315 22.58 15.04 14.25
C ARG A 315 21.09 14.71 14.07
N LEU A 316 20.56 14.83 12.85
CA LEU A 316 19.17 14.51 12.54
C LEU A 316 18.74 13.11 13.01
N PHE A 317 19.65 12.13 12.91
CA PHE A 317 19.41 10.74 13.27
C PHE A 317 19.90 10.35 14.67
N GLN A 318 20.20 11.31 15.54
CA GLN A 318 20.75 11.02 16.88
C GLN A 318 19.81 10.15 17.74
N GLY A 319 18.49 10.26 17.55
CA GLY A 319 17.48 9.45 18.25
C GLY A 319 17.16 8.10 17.57
N ASN A 320 17.80 7.78 16.44
CA ASN A 320 17.42 6.65 15.59
C ASN A 320 18.58 5.64 15.46
N PRO A 321 18.88 4.86 16.51
CA PRO A 321 20.02 3.93 16.51
C PRO A 321 19.86 2.77 15.51
N ASN A 322 18.64 2.49 15.04
CA ASN A 322 18.33 1.38 14.16
C ASN A 322 18.16 1.79 12.68
N ILE A 323 18.48 3.03 12.30
CA ILE A 323 18.32 3.47 10.90
C ILE A 323 19.31 2.73 10.00
N LEU A 324 18.77 2.08 8.96
CA LEU A 324 19.53 1.28 8.00
C LEU A 324 19.48 1.89 6.60
N GLU A 325 18.37 2.51 6.22
CA GLU A 325 18.11 2.98 4.87
C GLU A 325 17.66 4.44 4.86
N VAL A 326 18.38 5.27 4.10
CA VAL A 326 18.04 6.68 3.91
C VAL A 326 18.02 7.01 2.43
N TYR A 327 16.87 7.48 1.96
CA TYR A 327 16.64 7.90 0.59
C TYR A 327 16.41 9.42 0.56
N MET A 328 17.28 10.16 -0.11
CA MET A 328 17.22 11.63 -0.24
C MET A 328 17.54 12.08 -1.67
N GLN A 329 17.08 11.32 -2.66
CA GLN A 329 17.29 11.61 -4.07
C GLN A 329 16.41 12.76 -4.56
N SER A 330 16.86 13.46 -5.60
CA SER A 330 16.09 14.51 -6.27
C SER A 330 15.60 15.63 -5.32
N ASN A 331 16.43 16.02 -4.35
CA ASN A 331 16.23 17.19 -3.50
C ASN A 331 17.09 18.37 -4.00
N SER A 332 17.09 19.48 -3.26
CA SER A 332 17.91 20.66 -3.56
C SER A 332 19.14 20.78 -2.65
N LEU A 333 19.64 19.66 -2.13
CA LEU A 333 20.76 19.64 -1.17
C LEU A 333 22.03 20.19 -1.83
N GLN A 334 22.66 21.17 -1.18
CA GLN A 334 23.88 21.82 -1.69
C GLN A 334 25.14 21.37 -0.97
N THR A 335 25.07 21.12 0.34
CA THR A 335 26.21 20.71 1.15
C THR A 335 25.80 19.56 2.05
N LEU A 336 26.70 18.61 2.27
CA LEU A 336 26.47 17.47 3.15
C LEU A 336 27.68 17.22 4.01
N TYR A 337 27.50 16.92 5.29
CA TYR A 337 28.57 16.64 6.24
C TYR A 337 28.43 15.23 6.80
N SER A 338 29.54 14.57 7.13
CA SER A 338 29.54 13.22 7.68
C SER A 338 28.68 13.11 8.95
N ALA A 339 28.72 14.12 9.83
CA ALA A 339 27.95 14.13 11.08
C ALA A 339 26.43 14.37 10.92
N GLN A 340 25.93 14.52 9.69
CA GLN A 340 24.49 14.48 9.41
C GLN A 340 23.97 13.05 9.31
N PHE A 341 24.82 12.08 9.00
CA PHE A 341 24.44 10.68 8.76
C PHE A 341 25.20 9.72 9.67
N PRO A 342 24.56 8.67 10.18
CA PRO A 342 25.26 7.62 10.90
C PRO A 342 25.86 6.62 9.89
N VAL A 343 26.92 7.05 9.18
CA VAL A 343 27.48 6.30 8.03
C VAL A 343 27.89 4.87 8.40
N ASP A 344 28.34 4.64 9.63
CA ASP A 344 28.86 3.35 10.10
C ASP A 344 27.79 2.24 10.23
N GLN A 345 26.51 2.62 10.36
CA GLN A 345 25.39 1.66 10.53
C GLN A 345 24.48 1.56 9.30
N LEU A 346 24.57 2.52 8.38
CA LEU A 346 23.72 2.54 7.19
C LEU A 346 24.07 1.39 6.24
N GLN A 347 23.03 0.72 5.74
CA GLN A 347 23.12 -0.27 4.67
C GLN A 347 22.86 0.35 3.30
N LYS A 348 21.97 1.35 3.23
CA LYS A 348 21.61 2.05 2.01
C LYS A 348 21.58 3.56 2.22
N LEU A 349 22.29 4.30 1.38
CA LEU A 349 22.28 5.77 1.35
C LEU A 349 22.20 6.25 -0.10
N TYR A 350 21.05 6.81 -0.46
CA TYR A 350 20.80 7.31 -1.81
C TYR A 350 20.71 8.85 -1.81
N LEU A 351 21.59 9.49 -2.58
CA LEU A 351 21.78 10.95 -2.60
C LEU A 351 21.79 11.54 -4.02
N GLY A 352 21.43 10.74 -5.03
CA GLY A 352 21.42 11.09 -6.44
C GLY A 352 20.60 12.33 -6.74
N ASP A 353 20.96 12.98 -7.85
CA ASP A 353 20.21 14.12 -8.41
C ASP A 353 20.05 15.34 -7.50
N ASN A 354 20.93 15.50 -6.52
CA ASN A 354 21.07 16.73 -5.74
C ASN A 354 22.04 17.73 -6.41
N PRO A 355 21.84 19.05 -6.32
CA PRO A 355 22.76 20.09 -6.78
C PRO A 355 23.91 20.34 -5.77
N LEU A 356 24.63 19.28 -5.40
CA LEU A 356 25.69 19.33 -4.41
C LEU A 356 26.85 20.23 -4.89
N GLN A 357 27.48 21.01 -4.01
CA GLN A 357 28.63 21.86 -4.35
C GLN A 357 29.94 21.11 -4.11
N CYS A 358 30.85 21.07 -5.09
CA CYS A 358 32.13 20.35 -4.98
C CYS A 358 33.15 21.06 -4.05
N ASN A 359 32.90 21.07 -2.73
CA ASN A 359 33.76 21.65 -1.70
C ASN A 359 34.02 20.65 -0.55
N CYS A 360 34.74 21.07 0.50
CA CYS A 360 35.08 20.20 1.63
C CYS A 360 33.92 19.47 2.29
N SER A 361 32.69 19.99 2.21
CA SER A 361 31.54 19.27 2.76
C SER A 361 31.44 17.88 2.14
N LEU A 362 31.70 17.72 0.83
CA LEU A 362 31.57 16.45 0.13
C LEU A 362 32.79 15.52 0.21
N LEU A 363 33.89 15.91 0.88
CA LEU A 363 35.13 15.12 0.85
C LEU A 363 34.91 13.69 1.39
N TRP A 364 34.17 13.54 2.49
CA TRP A 364 33.81 12.23 3.04
C TRP A 364 33.00 11.38 2.04
N LEU A 365 32.04 12.00 1.35
CA LEU A 365 31.17 11.33 0.39
C LEU A 365 31.95 10.88 -0.84
N TRP A 366 32.87 11.71 -1.34
CA TRP A 366 33.75 11.35 -2.45
C TRP A 366 34.65 10.16 -2.10
N ARG A 367 35.23 10.13 -0.90
CA ARG A 367 36.04 8.98 -0.42
C ARG A 367 35.21 7.70 -0.37
N LEU A 368 33.98 7.76 0.13
CA LEU A 368 33.06 6.60 0.13
C LEU A 368 32.69 6.13 -1.27
N VAL A 369 32.42 7.05 -2.20
CA VAL A 369 32.01 6.72 -3.57
C VAL A 369 33.17 6.10 -4.37
N THR A 370 34.38 6.64 -4.22
CA THR A 370 35.58 6.21 -4.96
C THR A 370 36.34 5.06 -4.29
N GLY A 371 36.17 4.87 -2.98
CA GLY A 371 36.96 3.93 -2.18
C GLY A 371 38.38 4.42 -1.88
N ASN A 372 38.67 5.71 -2.06
CA ASN A 372 39.99 6.27 -1.83
C ASN A 372 40.12 6.78 -0.37
N PHE A 373 40.93 6.09 0.44
CA PHE A 373 41.14 6.41 1.87
C PHE A 373 42.61 6.74 2.21
N GLU A 374 43.45 7.07 1.22
CA GLU A 374 44.86 7.37 1.48
C GLU A 374 45.04 8.59 2.41
N GLY A 375 45.82 8.42 3.49
CA GLY A 375 46.21 9.50 4.41
C GLY A 375 45.40 9.67 5.70
N VAL A 376 44.55 8.72 6.08
CA VAL A 376 43.84 8.73 7.37
C VAL A 376 44.68 8.06 8.46
N ASP A 377 44.92 8.77 9.57
CA ASP A 377 45.63 8.29 10.77
C ASP A 377 44.90 7.06 11.38
N PRO A 378 45.58 5.98 11.83
CA PRO A 378 44.95 4.71 12.20
C PRO A 378 44.00 4.73 13.41
N GLY A 379 43.77 5.90 14.04
CA GLY A 379 42.88 6.06 15.19
C GLY A 379 41.38 5.98 14.89
N MET A 380 41.00 5.78 13.62
CA MET A 380 39.61 5.53 13.16
C MET A 380 39.42 4.11 12.61
N GLU A 381 40.33 3.18 12.90
CA GLU A 381 40.12 1.75 12.63
C GLU A 381 39.22 1.11 13.70
N HIS A 382 37.93 1.39 13.65
CA HIS A 382 36.87 0.47 14.10
C HIS A 382 35.53 0.86 13.46
N ALA A 383 35.39 0.56 12.16
CA ALA A 383 34.14 0.22 11.45
C ALA A 383 34.33 0.48 9.94
N ALA A 384 34.87 -0.49 9.21
CA ALA A 384 34.78 -0.65 7.73
C ALA A 384 35.88 -1.58 7.15
N GLY A 385 36.86 -2.01 7.95
CA GLY A 385 37.94 -2.90 7.50
C GLY A 385 37.74 -4.32 7.99
N GLY A 386 36.91 -5.12 7.32
CA GLY A 386 36.65 -6.48 7.78
C GLY A 386 35.80 -7.35 6.87
N ALA A 387 36.05 -7.36 5.55
CA ALA A 387 35.77 -8.49 4.65
C ALA A 387 36.16 -8.13 3.20
N VAL A 388 37.46 -8.04 2.90
CA VAL A 388 37.95 -8.17 1.51
C VAL A 388 39.13 -9.12 1.51
N ALA A 389 38.82 -10.43 1.53
CA ALA A 389 39.67 -11.52 1.06
C ALA A 389 38.92 -12.86 1.21
N ALA A 390 38.34 -13.34 0.11
CA ALA A 390 37.76 -14.69 -0.17
C ALA A 390 36.37 -14.53 -0.84
N LEU A 391 35.98 -15.17 -1.94
CA LEU A 391 36.54 -16.18 -2.85
C LEU A 391 35.69 -16.09 -4.13
N ALA A 392 36.32 -16.31 -5.30
CA ALA A 392 35.63 -16.63 -6.54
C ALA A 392 35.60 -18.16 -6.69
N LYS A 393 34.44 -18.75 -7.05
CA LYS A 393 34.28 -19.88 -7.99
C LYS A 393 32.83 -20.41 -8.11
N GLU A 394 32.38 -20.42 -9.37
CA GLU A 394 31.67 -21.48 -10.12
C GLU A 394 30.27 -22.03 -9.74
N ALA A 395 29.48 -22.16 -10.83
CA ALA A 395 28.55 -23.22 -11.25
C ALA A 395 27.03 -23.08 -10.97
N ASP A 396 26.30 -22.89 -12.09
CA ASP A 396 25.16 -23.68 -12.62
C ASP A 396 24.08 -24.21 -11.66
N ASP A 397 22.81 -23.83 -11.90
CA ASP A 397 21.75 -24.75 -12.36
C ASP A 397 20.36 -24.08 -12.47
N GLU A 398 19.54 -24.73 -13.29
CA GLU A 398 18.29 -24.40 -13.95
C GLU A 398 16.97 -24.42 -13.12
N GLU A 399 15.92 -23.87 -13.76
CA GLU A 399 14.49 -24.27 -13.78
C GLU A 399 13.46 -23.87 -12.69
N LEU A 400 12.39 -23.17 -13.18
CA LEU A 400 10.92 -23.39 -13.09
C LEU A 400 10.22 -23.61 -11.71
N ALA A 401 8.94 -23.25 -11.46
CA ALA A 401 7.78 -23.03 -12.33
C ALA A 401 6.68 -22.15 -11.66
N ASP A 402 5.81 -21.64 -12.53
CA ASP A 402 4.38 -21.37 -12.28
C ASP A 402 3.66 -22.58 -11.64
N GLU A 403 2.77 -22.34 -10.67
CA GLU A 403 1.53 -23.14 -10.47
C GLU A 403 0.64 -22.55 -9.36
N ALA A 404 -0.52 -22.01 -9.75
CA ALA A 404 -1.65 -21.77 -8.83
C ALA A 404 -2.99 -21.94 -9.56
N THR A 405 -3.26 -23.15 -10.04
CA THR A 405 -4.62 -23.61 -10.35
C THR A 405 -4.77 -25.06 -9.90
N ALA A 406 -5.22 -25.28 -8.66
CA ALA A 406 -6.08 -26.40 -8.24
C ALA A 406 -6.05 -26.68 -6.71
N VAL A 407 -6.74 -25.88 -5.90
CA VAL A 407 -7.35 -26.30 -4.62
C VAL A 407 -8.52 -25.31 -4.42
N ALA A 408 -9.79 -25.68 -4.36
CA ALA A 408 -10.39 -26.49 -3.31
C ALA A 408 -11.67 -27.21 -3.78
N SER A 409 -11.85 -28.40 -3.23
CA SER A 409 -13.09 -29.19 -3.26
C SER A 409 -13.26 -29.93 -1.95
N THR A 410 -13.56 -29.19 -0.88
CA THR A 410 -14.16 -29.60 0.39
C THR A 410 -14.69 -28.32 1.06
N ASP A 411 -15.68 -28.46 1.94
CA ASP A 411 -16.34 -27.34 2.64
C ASP A 411 -15.33 -26.43 3.41
N ASP A 412 -14.25 -27.02 3.91
CA ASP A 412 -13.12 -26.33 4.55
C ASP A 412 -12.24 -25.53 3.58
N GLY A 413 -12.17 -25.94 2.31
CA GLY A 413 -11.21 -25.40 1.36
C GLY A 413 -11.62 -24.04 0.79
N VAL A 414 -12.92 -23.75 0.64
CA VAL A 414 -13.39 -22.43 0.17
C VAL A 414 -13.32 -21.39 1.30
N ALA A 415 -13.60 -21.79 2.55
CA ALA A 415 -13.38 -20.95 3.71
C ALA A 415 -11.89 -20.65 3.93
N ALA A 416 -11.02 -21.66 3.78
CA ALA A 416 -9.58 -21.46 3.82
C ALA A 416 -9.09 -20.54 2.69
N LEU A 417 -9.66 -20.65 1.48
CA LEU A 417 -9.33 -19.76 0.37
C LEU A 417 -9.76 -18.32 0.66
N ALA A 418 -10.94 -18.10 1.23
CA ALA A 418 -11.41 -16.77 1.61
C ALA A 418 -10.53 -16.15 2.71
N ALA A 419 -10.18 -16.93 3.73
CA ALA A 419 -9.24 -16.49 4.77
C ALA A 419 -7.86 -16.17 4.18
N TYR A 420 -7.37 -16.99 3.24
CA TYR A 420 -6.11 -16.76 2.55
C TYR A 420 -6.15 -15.49 1.70
N ILE A 421 -7.22 -15.24 0.94
CA ILE A 421 -7.37 -14.02 0.12
C ILE A 421 -7.39 -12.79 1.02
N ALA A 422 -8.21 -12.80 2.08
CA ALA A 422 -8.24 -11.72 3.05
C ALA A 422 -6.87 -11.49 3.71
N GLU A 423 -6.17 -12.57 4.09
CA GLU A 423 -4.81 -12.50 4.63
C GLU A 423 -3.84 -11.91 3.61
N GLN A 424 -3.89 -12.32 2.34
CA GLN A 424 -3.05 -11.72 1.29
C GLN A 424 -3.36 -10.24 1.09
N HIS A 425 -4.63 -9.82 1.12
CA HIS A 425 -4.99 -8.40 1.06
C HIS A 425 -4.47 -7.61 2.26
N ILE A 426 -4.57 -8.17 3.47
CA ILE A 426 -4.03 -7.56 4.69
C ILE A 426 -2.50 -7.49 4.62
N VAL A 427 -1.84 -8.58 4.22
CA VAL A 427 -0.39 -8.67 4.02
C VAL A 427 0.04 -7.64 2.98
N ASN A 428 -0.60 -7.57 1.83
CA ASN A 428 -0.31 -6.57 0.80
C ASN A 428 -0.51 -5.15 1.33
N ALA A 429 -1.58 -4.88 2.09
CA ALA A 429 -1.82 -3.58 2.71
C ALA A 429 -0.83 -3.23 3.82
N LEU A 430 -0.22 -4.23 4.47
CA LEU A 430 0.86 -4.06 5.46
C LEU A 430 2.26 -3.99 4.81
N HIS A 431 2.39 -4.50 3.58
CA HIS A 431 3.62 -4.60 2.81
C HIS A 431 3.60 -3.72 1.55
N THR A 432 2.81 -2.64 1.50
CA THR A 432 2.96 -1.62 0.45
C THR A 432 4.27 -0.86 0.65
N THR A 433 5.39 -1.55 0.46
CA THR A 433 6.62 -0.97 -0.06
C THR A 433 6.27 -0.63 -1.51
N GLU A 434 5.73 0.56 -1.79
CA GLU A 434 5.82 1.07 -3.15
C GLU A 434 7.32 1.19 -3.46
N PRO A 435 7.85 0.41 -4.42
CA PRO A 435 9.17 0.72 -4.91
C PRO A 435 9.05 2.09 -5.57
N SER A 436 9.80 3.08 -5.10
CA SER A 436 9.90 4.33 -5.87
C SER A 436 10.30 3.97 -7.31
N ALA A 437 9.87 4.71 -8.32
CA ALA A 437 10.20 4.44 -9.73
C ALA A 437 11.71 4.25 -10.01
N TYR A 438 12.58 4.64 -9.06
CA TYR A 438 14.01 4.40 -9.06
C TYR A 438 14.45 3.00 -8.59
N GLU A 439 13.70 2.31 -7.71
CA GLU A 439 14.04 0.96 -7.27
C GLU A 439 13.86 -0.08 -8.40
N LEU A 440 12.90 0.16 -9.29
CA LEU A 440 12.72 -0.61 -10.54
C LEU A 440 13.93 -0.49 -11.49
N ALA A 441 14.78 0.53 -11.32
CA ALA A 441 15.98 0.73 -12.13
C ALA A 441 17.25 0.06 -11.53
N THR A 442 17.20 -0.48 -10.31
CA THR A 442 18.40 -1.00 -9.62
C THR A 442 18.25 -2.40 -9.02
N SER A 443 17.28 -3.20 -9.45
CA SER A 443 17.09 -4.56 -8.92
C SER A 443 18.19 -5.54 -9.37
N SER A 444 19.27 -5.60 -8.60
CA SER A 444 20.15 -6.77 -8.60
C SER A 444 20.62 -7.12 -7.18
N SER A 445 20.30 -8.36 -6.79
CA SER A 445 20.85 -9.15 -5.69
C SER A 445 20.66 -8.64 -4.25
N ASN A 446 19.74 -9.35 -3.57
CA ASN A 446 19.70 -9.54 -2.14
C ASN A 446 20.98 -10.24 -1.67
N ARG A 447 21.68 -9.62 -0.71
CA ARG A 447 22.48 -10.26 0.36
C ARG A 447 23.08 -9.16 1.23
N ASN A 448 22.98 -9.37 2.55
CA ASN A 448 23.65 -8.65 3.63
C ASN A 448 25.17 -8.66 3.42
N SER A 449 25.69 -7.83 2.52
CA SER A 449 27.04 -7.32 2.64
C SER A 449 26.98 -6.19 3.65
N GLY A 450 27.82 -6.19 4.69
CA GLY A 450 28.03 -5.02 5.57
C GLY A 450 28.70 -3.85 4.84
N ILE A 451 28.38 -3.67 3.56
CA ILE A 451 28.89 -2.68 2.63
C ILE A 451 27.73 -1.73 2.34
N LEU A 452 27.94 -0.45 2.65
CA LEU A 452 27.02 0.63 2.34
C LEU A 452 26.73 0.68 0.82
N ARG A 453 25.47 0.49 0.44
CA ARG A 453 24.96 0.61 -0.93
C ARG A 453 24.57 2.07 -1.21
N MET A 454 24.99 2.59 -2.36
CA MET A 454 24.74 3.97 -2.78
C MET A 454 24.50 4.06 -4.29
N ASP A 455 23.78 5.08 -4.74
CA ASP A 455 23.59 5.46 -6.14
C ASP A 455 24.80 6.21 -6.72
N ARG A 456 26.00 5.61 -6.61
CA ARG A 456 27.28 6.20 -7.01
C ARG A 456 27.29 6.80 -8.43
N GLN A 457 26.50 6.25 -9.34
CA GLN A 457 26.41 6.71 -10.73
C GLN A 457 25.57 7.99 -10.92
N GLN A 458 24.70 8.31 -9.97
CA GLN A 458 23.79 9.47 -9.96
C GLN A 458 24.31 10.59 -9.05
N ILE A 459 25.20 10.29 -8.10
CA ILE A 459 25.82 11.31 -7.25
C ILE A 459 26.84 12.12 -8.05
N GLY A 460 26.55 13.41 -8.20
CA GLY A 460 27.44 14.38 -8.79
C GLY A 460 27.42 15.68 -8.00
N CYS A 461 28.41 16.51 -8.24
CA CYS A 461 28.49 17.84 -7.67
C CYS A 461 28.77 18.89 -8.77
N ASP A 462 28.46 20.13 -8.45
CA ASP A 462 28.61 21.29 -9.30
C ASP A 462 29.88 22.06 -8.95
N ILE A 463 30.69 22.32 -9.97
CA ILE A 463 31.88 23.16 -9.91
C ILE A 463 31.54 24.49 -10.58
N TRP A 464 31.75 25.59 -9.87
CA TRP A 464 31.59 26.94 -10.38
C TRP A 464 32.96 27.53 -10.72
N ARG A 465 33.21 27.80 -12.00
CA ARG A 465 34.38 28.55 -12.50
C ARG A 465 33.90 29.69 -13.37
N ASP A 466 34.33 30.92 -13.09
CA ASP A 466 33.99 32.11 -13.89
C ASP A 466 32.48 32.25 -14.20
N LYS A 467 31.62 31.92 -13.21
CA LYS A 467 30.14 31.88 -13.31
C LYS A 467 29.55 30.81 -14.24
N VAL A 468 30.37 29.91 -14.77
CA VAL A 468 29.91 28.71 -15.50
C VAL A 468 29.79 27.54 -14.53
N ARG A 469 28.59 26.95 -14.48
CA ARG A 469 28.32 25.73 -13.71
C ARG A 469 28.64 24.51 -14.56
N THR A 470 29.47 23.61 -14.03
CA THR A 470 29.74 22.30 -14.64
C THR A 470 29.44 21.20 -13.62
N ARG A 471 28.55 20.26 -13.97
CA ARG A 471 28.22 19.11 -13.12
C ARG A 471 29.17 17.95 -13.44
N ARG A 472 29.82 17.38 -12.43
CA ARG A 472 30.69 16.20 -12.55
C ARG A 472 30.24 15.10 -11.61
N LYS A 473 30.34 13.85 -12.06
CA LYS A 473 30.04 12.67 -11.23
C LYS A 473 31.20 12.42 -10.26
N LEU A 474 30.89 12.23 -8.97
CA LEU A 474 31.92 12.04 -7.94
C LEU A 474 32.84 10.86 -8.25
N LEU A 475 32.30 9.77 -8.80
CA LEU A 475 33.05 8.56 -9.16
C LEU A 475 34.19 8.81 -10.16
N THR A 476 34.09 9.88 -10.96
CA THR A 476 35.07 10.22 -12.03
C THR A 476 35.97 11.40 -11.66
N MET A 477 35.87 11.91 -10.44
CA MET A 477 36.62 13.08 -9.97
C MET A 477 37.86 12.66 -9.18
N SER A 478 38.90 13.48 -9.28
CA SER A 478 40.09 13.41 -8.41
C SER A 478 39.92 14.29 -7.17
N GLU A 479 40.68 14.01 -6.10
CA GLU A 479 40.58 14.74 -4.82
C GLU A 479 40.81 16.25 -5.00
N GLY A 480 41.78 16.64 -5.84
CA GLY A 480 42.11 18.04 -6.10
C GLY A 480 41.02 18.85 -6.81
N GLU A 481 39.98 18.19 -7.32
CA GLU A 481 38.81 18.85 -7.91
C GLU A 481 37.75 19.22 -6.86
N ILE A 482 37.89 18.72 -5.63
CA ILE A 482 37.12 19.16 -4.47
C ILE A 482 37.83 20.36 -3.87
N THR A 483 37.21 21.53 -3.95
CA THR A 483 37.84 22.76 -3.47
C THR A 483 37.80 22.81 -1.95
N CYS A 484 38.94 22.46 -1.35
CA CYS A 484 39.20 22.67 0.06
C CYS A 484 40.16 23.83 0.25
N PRO A 485 39.77 24.90 1.00
CA PRO A 485 40.74 25.89 1.44
C PRO A 485 41.85 25.17 2.21
N ALA A 486 43.10 25.42 1.84
CA ALA A 486 44.24 24.89 2.58
C ALA A 486 44.14 25.35 4.04
N HIS A 487 44.16 24.39 4.97
CA HIS A 487 44.22 24.65 6.40
C HIS A 487 45.60 25.17 6.81
#